data_AF-A0A812PX88-F1
#
_entry.id   AF-A0A812PX88-F1
#
_cell.length_a   1.000
_cell.length_b   1.000
_cell.length_c   1.000
_cell.angle_alpha   90.00
_cell.angle_beta   90.00
_cell.angle_gamma   90.00
#
_symmetry.space_group_name_H-M   'P 1'
#
loop_
_entity.id
_entity.type
_entity.pdbx_description
1 polymer ?
#
loop_
_entity_poly.entity_id
_entity_poly.type
_entity_poly.pdbx_seq_one_letter_code
_entity_poly.pdbx_strand_id
1 'polypeptide(L)'
;MAASSIPISFTESKAAFVKRALEVGLAQTEVDHLVAAHVDTLSKLAFSLVPPGKVPEDSAVTGLLPRASNQGAVAGLKRLIFEAHTLIVSELKQRVEKPDDSAPISLNGAERETRLEAQKLRLGGLSFQGEEEVAHDAYNLVYTMIQKDDLVWLSPEKFGTRRSEISAKKQGRELIIDGSGIAVKEKQTTTVCSLATELDIVMALRRLQEPPPPGYSKVSLQQLIRADRAVFLRASELTTTLKRSAGGQLPLDSIRSTILLDPSVAYHLLPLPLSSSSSAESAKEGKRPGSDAGATLRGPKIQKFAKKPGGPGAVKKTNFSVPKELVGKLHQTPKGHRLCWSFNLPCGCADAKPGGKCARGLHLCAEPGCLKPHSLQQHS
;
A
#
# COMPACT_ATOMS: atom_id res chain seq x y z
N MET A 1 33.88 14.41 7.96
CA MET A 1 33.03 13.33 7.44
C MET A 1 31.63 13.89 7.28
N ALA A 2 31.19 14.17 6.06
CA ALA A 2 29.89 14.78 5.82
C ALA A 2 28.79 13.74 6.01
N ALA A 3 27.85 14.01 6.91
CA ALA A 3 26.61 13.27 6.99
C ALA A 3 25.95 13.34 5.59
N SER A 4 25.92 12.22 4.87
CA SER A 4 25.21 12.15 3.59
C SER A 4 23.71 12.18 3.89
N SER A 5 23.17 13.37 4.06
CA SER A 5 21.74 13.61 4.06
C SER A 5 21.16 13.06 2.76
N ILE A 6 20.06 12.33 2.86
CA ILE A 6 19.31 11.89 1.68
C ILE A 6 18.91 13.15 0.92
N PRO A 7 19.25 13.31 -0.37
CA PRO A 7 18.88 14.51 -1.11
C PRO A 7 17.36 14.60 -1.14
N ILE A 8 16.83 15.72 -0.64
CA ILE A 8 15.39 15.96 -0.44
C ILE A 8 14.78 16.60 -1.71
N SER A 9 15.59 17.21 -2.56
CA SER A 9 15.15 17.90 -3.79
C SER A 9 16.07 17.57 -4.97
N PHE A 10 15.59 17.89 -6.18
CA PHE A 10 16.35 17.74 -7.42
C PHE A 10 17.68 18.50 -7.39
N THR A 11 17.67 19.71 -6.82
CA THR A 11 18.82 20.62 -6.72
C THR A 11 19.93 20.09 -5.79
N GLU A 12 19.56 19.28 -4.80
CA GLU A 12 20.46 18.66 -3.82
C GLU A 12 20.99 17.27 -4.25
N SER A 13 20.49 16.70 -5.35
CA SER A 13 20.92 15.36 -5.80
C SER A 13 22.22 15.44 -6.61
N LYS A 14 23.24 14.71 -6.14
CA LYS A 14 24.52 14.57 -6.84
C LYS A 14 24.36 13.87 -8.20
N ALA A 15 23.52 12.85 -8.26
CA ALA A 15 23.24 12.12 -9.50
C ALA A 15 22.57 13.04 -10.54
N ALA A 16 21.63 13.88 -10.11
CA ALA A 16 21.00 14.87 -10.99
C ALA A 16 22.01 15.89 -11.51
N PHE A 17 22.92 16.36 -10.66
CA PHE A 17 24.01 17.27 -11.06
C PHE A 17 24.91 16.65 -12.13
N VAL A 18 25.42 15.42 -11.90
CA VAL A 18 26.32 14.73 -12.85
C VAL A 18 25.63 14.51 -14.19
N LYS A 19 24.39 13.98 -14.18
CA LYS A 19 23.62 13.73 -15.41
C LYS A 19 23.41 15.03 -16.19
N ARG A 20 23.05 16.11 -15.50
CA ARG A 20 22.80 17.40 -16.16
C ARG A 20 24.07 18.05 -16.70
N ALA A 21 25.18 17.95 -15.97
CA ALA A 21 26.46 18.48 -16.43
C ALA A 21 26.92 17.81 -17.75
N LEU A 22 26.75 16.49 -17.86
CA LEU A 22 27.03 15.74 -19.09
C LEU A 22 26.08 16.14 -20.23
N GLU A 23 24.77 16.30 -19.97
CA GLU A 23 23.79 16.74 -20.98
C GLU A 23 24.07 18.15 -21.54
N VAL A 24 24.67 19.01 -20.73
CA VAL A 24 25.04 20.39 -21.10
C VAL A 24 26.38 20.44 -21.86
N GLY A 25 27.08 19.31 -21.97
CA GLY A 25 28.26 19.14 -22.80
C GLY A 25 29.60 19.21 -22.06
N LEU A 26 29.60 19.08 -20.72
CA LEU A 26 30.84 18.92 -19.97
C LEU A 26 31.37 17.47 -20.14
N ALA A 27 32.69 17.33 -20.22
CA ALA A 27 33.33 16.02 -20.22
C ALA A 27 33.34 15.41 -18.81
N GLN A 28 33.41 14.07 -18.71
CA GLN A 28 33.42 13.37 -17.41
C GLN A 28 34.56 13.86 -16.50
N THR A 29 35.75 14.11 -17.06
CA THR A 29 36.91 14.63 -16.32
C THR A 29 36.66 16.01 -15.70
N GLU A 30 35.86 16.85 -16.36
CA GLU A 30 35.50 18.19 -15.88
C GLU A 30 34.47 18.09 -14.75
N VAL A 31 33.49 17.19 -14.90
CA VAL A 31 32.50 16.90 -13.85
C VAL A 31 33.20 16.34 -12.61
N ASP A 32 34.12 15.40 -12.78
CA ASP A 32 34.89 14.81 -11.68
C ASP A 32 35.73 15.87 -10.94
N HIS A 33 36.29 16.84 -11.67
CA HIS A 33 36.99 17.98 -11.08
C HIS A 33 36.07 18.85 -10.23
N LEU A 34 34.86 19.16 -10.70
CA LEU A 34 33.85 19.92 -9.95
C LEU A 34 33.42 19.19 -8.67
N VAL A 35 33.23 17.87 -8.76
CA VAL A 35 32.88 17.02 -7.62
C VAL A 35 34.03 16.98 -6.60
N ALA A 36 35.29 16.89 -7.06
CA ALA A 36 36.48 16.95 -6.22
C ALA A 36 36.63 18.32 -5.52
N ALA A 37 36.20 19.40 -6.17
CA ALA A 37 36.13 20.74 -5.58
C ALA A 37 34.92 20.94 -4.63
N HIS A 38 34.20 19.86 -4.29
CA HIS A 38 32.98 19.88 -3.47
C HIS A 38 31.79 20.64 -4.08
N VAL A 39 31.84 20.97 -5.37
CA VAL A 39 30.70 21.50 -6.14
C VAL A 39 29.98 20.31 -6.78
N ASP A 40 29.31 19.53 -5.93
CA ASP A 40 28.72 18.22 -6.29
C ASP A 40 27.19 18.25 -6.43
N THR A 41 26.56 19.42 -6.34
CA THR A 41 25.10 19.62 -6.44
C THR A 41 24.79 20.92 -7.18
N LEU A 42 23.60 21.01 -7.79
CA LEU A 42 23.15 22.25 -8.44
C LEU A 42 23.00 23.38 -7.40
N SER A 43 22.57 23.03 -6.18
CA SER A 43 22.52 23.97 -5.05
C SER A 43 23.86 24.62 -4.76
N LYS A 44 24.93 23.83 -4.62
CA LYS A 44 26.26 24.38 -4.37
C LYS A 44 26.81 25.15 -5.56
N LEU A 45 26.58 24.66 -6.78
CA LEU A 45 27.02 25.37 -8.00
C LEU A 45 26.40 26.76 -8.09
N ALA A 46 25.09 26.88 -7.82
CA ALA A 46 24.37 28.15 -7.88
C ALA A 46 24.91 29.24 -6.95
N PHE A 47 25.56 28.88 -5.85
CA PHE A 47 26.14 29.85 -4.91
C PHE A 47 27.67 29.87 -4.93
N SER A 48 28.31 29.05 -5.76
CA SER A 48 29.78 28.89 -5.78
C SER A 48 30.52 30.14 -6.26
N LEU A 49 30.00 30.83 -7.28
CA LEU A 49 30.63 32.00 -7.88
C LEU A 49 29.92 33.30 -7.51
N VAL A 50 28.62 33.36 -7.77
CA VAL A 50 27.79 34.54 -7.56
C VAL A 50 26.40 34.13 -7.11
N PRO A 51 25.70 34.96 -6.30
CA PRO A 51 24.33 34.69 -5.92
C PRO A 51 23.39 34.74 -7.14
N PRO A 52 22.24 34.06 -7.08
CA PRO A 52 21.22 34.13 -8.12
C PRO A 52 20.84 35.58 -8.47
N GLY A 53 20.79 35.89 -9.76
CA GLY A 53 20.48 37.23 -10.27
C GLY A 53 21.70 38.10 -10.61
N LYS A 54 22.92 37.66 -10.28
CA LYS A 54 24.16 38.26 -10.81
C LYS A 54 24.76 37.37 -11.89
N VAL A 55 25.32 37.99 -12.93
CA VAL A 55 26.04 37.27 -13.99
C VAL A 55 27.48 37.03 -13.51
N PRO A 56 27.99 35.79 -13.53
CA PRO A 56 29.38 35.51 -13.17
C PRO A 56 30.36 36.02 -14.23
N GLU A 57 31.54 36.44 -13.80
CA GLU A 57 32.61 36.87 -14.69
C GLU A 57 33.25 35.67 -15.41
N ASP A 58 33.63 35.84 -16.68
CA ASP A 58 34.20 34.79 -17.53
C ASP A 58 35.49 34.18 -16.96
N SER A 59 36.31 35.00 -16.30
CA SER A 59 37.54 34.59 -15.61
C SER A 59 37.24 33.62 -14.46
N ALA A 60 36.20 33.91 -13.68
CA ALA A 60 35.77 33.09 -12.54
C ALA A 60 35.17 31.74 -12.98
N VAL A 61 34.40 31.74 -14.07
CA VAL A 61 33.85 30.50 -14.64
C VAL A 61 34.98 29.60 -15.18
N THR A 62 35.95 30.19 -15.87
CA THR A 62 37.11 29.45 -16.38
C THR A 62 37.97 28.90 -15.24
N GLY A 63 38.09 29.63 -14.13
CA GLY A 63 38.82 29.18 -12.94
C GLY A 63 38.20 27.98 -12.22
N LEU A 64 36.91 27.69 -12.43
CA LEU A 64 36.24 26.53 -11.86
C LEU A 64 36.52 25.23 -12.64
N LEU A 65 36.96 25.36 -13.88
CA LEU A 65 37.27 24.24 -14.77
C LEU A 65 38.78 23.89 -14.75
N PRO A 66 39.16 22.66 -15.12
CA PRO A 66 40.55 22.31 -15.38
C PRO A 66 41.19 23.25 -16.41
N ARG A 67 42.50 23.53 -16.26
CA ARG A 67 43.25 24.42 -17.17
C ARG A 67 43.24 23.99 -18.65
N ALA A 68 42.92 22.73 -18.94
CA ALA A 68 42.86 22.17 -20.29
C ALA A 68 41.45 22.21 -20.93
N SER A 69 40.46 22.78 -20.26
CA SER A 69 39.09 22.83 -20.75
C SER A 69 38.92 23.74 -21.97
N ASN A 70 38.06 23.33 -22.89
CA ASN A 70 37.80 24.06 -24.12
C ASN A 70 36.72 25.15 -23.94
N GLN A 71 36.57 26.04 -24.92
CA GLN A 71 35.53 27.09 -24.88
C GLN A 71 34.10 26.53 -24.81
N GLY A 72 33.89 25.30 -25.32
CA GLY A 72 32.61 24.59 -25.23
C GLY A 72 32.25 24.24 -23.78
N ALA A 73 33.22 23.79 -22.98
CA ALA A 73 33.06 23.48 -21.56
C ALA A 73 32.75 24.74 -20.75
N VAL A 74 33.41 25.87 -21.05
CA VAL A 74 33.10 27.17 -20.44
C VAL A 74 31.66 27.60 -20.76
N ALA A 75 31.22 27.47 -22.01
CA ALA A 75 29.86 27.78 -22.42
C ALA A 75 28.83 26.85 -21.75
N GLY A 76 29.14 25.55 -21.68
CA GLY A 76 28.34 24.56 -20.97
C GLY A 76 28.21 24.89 -19.48
N LEU A 77 29.31 25.22 -18.81
CA LEU A 77 29.29 25.58 -17.40
C LEU A 77 28.47 26.86 -17.13
N LYS A 78 28.57 27.89 -17.99
CA LYS A 78 27.72 29.09 -17.89
C LYS A 78 26.23 28.74 -17.97
N ARG A 79 25.87 27.87 -18.91
CA ARG A 79 24.50 27.37 -19.04
C ARG A 79 24.06 26.60 -17.80
N LEU A 80 24.93 25.73 -17.27
CA LEU A 80 24.64 24.95 -16.06
C LEU A 80 24.43 25.84 -14.83
N ILE A 81 25.24 26.90 -14.67
CA ILE A 81 25.09 27.89 -13.59
C ILE A 81 23.75 28.62 -13.70
N PHE A 82 23.39 29.07 -14.91
CA PHE A 82 22.11 29.74 -15.14
C PHE A 82 20.90 28.84 -14.83
N GLU A 83 20.96 27.57 -15.26
CA GLU A 83 19.93 26.57 -14.94
C GLU A 83 19.85 26.33 -13.42
N ALA A 84 20.98 26.21 -12.74
CA ALA A 84 21.03 26.05 -11.29
C ALA A 84 20.41 27.24 -10.53
N HIS A 85 20.75 28.48 -10.92
CA HIS A 85 20.12 29.69 -10.37
C HIS A 85 18.60 29.68 -10.55
N THR A 86 18.14 29.37 -11.75
CA THR A 86 16.71 29.37 -12.10
C THR A 86 15.93 28.35 -11.27
N LEU A 87 16.48 27.14 -11.13
CA LEU A 87 15.84 26.06 -10.37
C LEU A 87 15.74 26.38 -8.88
N ILE A 88 16.80 26.93 -8.27
CA ILE A 88 16.76 27.31 -6.84
C ILE A 88 15.77 28.44 -6.59
N VAL A 89 15.74 29.46 -7.45
CA VAL A 89 14.77 30.55 -7.31
C VAL A 89 13.35 30.02 -7.44
N SER A 90 13.09 29.11 -8.37
CA SER A 90 11.79 28.45 -8.52
C SER A 90 11.42 27.62 -7.28
N GLU A 91 12.36 26.84 -6.75
CA GLU A 91 12.14 26.02 -5.55
C GLU A 91 11.86 26.89 -4.32
N LEU A 92 12.61 27.98 -4.15
CA LEU A 92 12.42 28.92 -3.04
C LEU A 92 11.07 29.64 -3.13
N LYS A 93 10.64 30.03 -4.34
CA LYS A 93 9.29 30.57 -4.57
C LYS A 93 8.21 29.56 -4.19
N GLN A 94 8.33 28.30 -4.61
CA GLN A 94 7.37 27.26 -4.28
C GLN A 94 7.26 27.02 -2.76
N ARG A 95 8.40 26.99 -2.05
CA ARG A 95 8.40 26.86 -0.58
C ARG A 95 7.73 28.03 0.13
N VAL A 96 7.84 29.25 -0.41
CA VAL A 96 7.21 30.45 0.16
C VAL A 96 5.71 30.50 -0.16
N GLU A 97 5.32 30.12 -1.38
CA GLU A 97 3.92 30.18 -1.84
C GLU A 97 3.04 29.05 -1.31
N LYS A 98 3.62 27.88 -0.96
CA LYS A 98 2.87 26.69 -0.52
C LYS A 98 3.47 26.10 0.77
N PRO A 99 3.14 26.65 1.94
CA PRO A 99 3.64 26.11 3.21
C PRO A 99 3.03 24.75 3.59
N ASP A 100 1.82 24.41 3.10
CA ASP A 100 1.14 23.13 3.37
C ASP A 100 1.35 22.12 2.22
N ASP A 101 2.56 21.57 2.14
CA ASP A 101 2.92 20.62 1.08
C ASP A 101 2.50 19.19 1.46
N SER A 102 1.22 18.88 1.25
CA SER A 102 0.70 17.51 1.32
C SER A 102 1.00 16.67 0.07
N ALA A 103 1.57 17.30 -0.97
CA ALA A 103 1.86 16.63 -2.23
C ALA A 103 3.02 15.64 -2.05
N PRO A 104 2.86 14.38 -2.46
CA PRO A 104 3.94 13.41 -2.40
C PRO A 104 5.05 13.83 -3.36
N ILE A 105 6.24 14.07 -2.81
CA ILE A 105 7.40 14.46 -3.58
C ILE A 105 7.92 13.20 -4.30
N SER A 106 8.04 13.30 -5.61
CA SER A 106 8.55 12.23 -6.45
C SER A 106 10.08 12.24 -6.43
N LEU A 107 10.69 11.06 -6.31
CA LEU A 107 12.13 10.91 -6.44
C LEU A 107 12.54 11.28 -7.88
N ASN A 108 13.59 12.07 -8.03
CA ASN A 108 14.07 12.43 -9.36
C ASN A 108 14.59 11.18 -10.11
N GLY A 109 14.57 11.23 -11.44
CA GLY A 109 14.92 10.08 -12.28
C GLY A 109 16.37 9.61 -12.10
N ALA A 110 17.32 10.55 -12.08
CA ALA A 110 18.75 10.25 -11.97
C ALA A 110 19.12 9.59 -10.63
N GLU A 111 18.62 10.14 -9.53
CA GLU A 111 18.77 9.61 -8.17
C GLU A 111 18.14 8.22 -8.06
N ARG A 112 16.96 8.01 -8.68
CA ARG A 112 16.32 6.70 -8.72
C ARG A 112 17.21 5.67 -9.43
N GLU A 113 17.74 6.00 -10.60
CA GLU A 113 18.65 5.14 -11.37
C GLU A 113 19.89 4.75 -10.55
N THR A 114 20.56 5.73 -9.95
CA THR A 114 21.74 5.48 -9.10
C THR A 114 21.40 4.59 -7.89
N ARG A 115 20.24 4.79 -7.25
CA ARG A 115 19.80 3.94 -6.13
C ARG A 115 19.49 2.52 -6.56
N LEU A 116 18.87 2.34 -7.74
CA LEU A 116 18.61 1.03 -8.32
C LEU A 116 19.91 0.29 -8.62
N GLU A 117 20.90 0.96 -9.19
CA GLU A 117 22.23 0.37 -9.45
C GLU A 117 22.92 -0.05 -8.14
N ALA A 118 22.94 0.82 -7.14
CA ALA A 118 23.49 0.49 -5.82
C ALA A 118 22.76 -0.69 -5.17
N GLN A 119 21.44 -0.79 -5.33
CA GLN A 119 20.65 -1.91 -4.83
C GLN A 119 20.97 -3.22 -5.57
N LYS A 120 21.09 -3.18 -6.90
CA LYS A 120 21.49 -4.33 -7.72
C LYS A 120 22.87 -4.87 -7.32
N LEU A 121 23.81 -3.97 -7.05
CA LEU A 121 25.15 -4.35 -6.58
C LEU A 121 25.10 -4.98 -5.18
N ARG A 122 24.29 -4.42 -4.28
CA ARG A 122 24.19 -4.88 -2.88
C ARG A 122 23.44 -6.22 -2.73
N LEU A 123 22.38 -6.41 -3.51
CA LEU A 123 21.50 -7.58 -3.43
C LEU A 123 21.84 -8.61 -4.53
N GLY A 124 23.09 -9.07 -4.54
CA GLY A 124 23.52 -10.11 -5.46
C GLY A 124 22.70 -11.41 -5.29
N GLY A 125 22.40 -12.07 -6.41
CA GLY A 125 21.66 -13.34 -6.43
C GLY A 125 20.14 -13.21 -6.58
N LEU A 126 19.61 -11.98 -6.58
CA LEU A 126 18.24 -11.70 -7.03
C LEU A 126 18.27 -11.16 -8.46
N SER A 127 17.35 -11.61 -9.30
CA SER A 127 17.19 -11.02 -10.62
C SER A 127 16.31 -9.77 -10.51
N PHE A 128 16.70 -8.70 -11.20
CA PHE A 128 16.04 -7.40 -11.23
C PHE A 128 15.63 -7.06 -12.66
N GLN A 129 15.06 -8.03 -13.36
CA GLN A 129 14.67 -7.91 -14.77
C GLN A 129 13.21 -8.37 -14.96
N GLY A 130 12.48 -7.66 -15.82
CA GLY A 130 11.14 -8.08 -16.24
C GLY A 130 10.11 -8.03 -15.12
N GLU A 131 9.60 -9.20 -14.70
CA GLU A 131 8.52 -9.29 -13.70
C GLU A 131 9.00 -9.10 -12.26
N GLU A 132 10.30 -9.27 -12.01
CA GLU A 132 10.93 -9.07 -10.69
C GLU A 132 11.36 -7.60 -10.46
N GLU A 133 11.15 -6.72 -11.44
CA GLU A 133 11.37 -5.28 -11.28
C GLU A 133 10.27 -4.65 -10.44
N VAL A 134 10.65 -3.92 -9.41
CA VAL A 134 9.72 -3.18 -8.53
C VAL A 134 9.29 -1.88 -9.21
N ALA A 135 8.02 -1.49 -9.03
CA ALA A 135 7.49 -0.22 -9.54
C ALA A 135 8.28 0.99 -9.00
N HIS A 136 8.43 2.03 -9.82
CA HIS A 136 9.07 3.28 -9.43
C HIS A 136 8.30 4.01 -8.32
N ASP A 137 6.97 3.83 -8.26
CA ASP A 137 6.13 4.42 -7.25
C ASP A 137 6.41 3.90 -5.83
N ALA A 138 6.87 2.64 -5.71
CA ALA A 138 7.29 2.07 -4.43
C ALA A 138 8.43 2.89 -3.78
N TYR A 139 9.37 3.39 -4.60
CA TYR A 139 10.45 4.26 -4.12
C TYR A 139 9.92 5.60 -3.63
N ASN A 140 8.87 6.15 -4.28
CA ASN A 140 8.25 7.41 -3.87
C ASN A 140 7.54 7.27 -2.52
N LEU A 141 6.90 6.13 -2.24
CA LEU A 141 6.26 5.85 -0.94
C LEU A 141 7.27 5.94 0.21
N VAL A 142 8.39 5.22 0.09
CA VAL A 142 9.45 5.21 1.11
C VAL A 142 10.17 6.55 1.18
N TYR A 143 10.38 7.19 0.04
CA TYR A 143 11.00 8.52 -0.02
C TYR A 143 10.16 9.58 0.69
N THR A 144 8.84 9.55 0.51
CA THR A 144 7.91 10.43 1.24
C THR A 144 7.99 10.22 2.75
N MET A 145 8.11 8.97 3.21
CA MET A 145 8.29 8.68 4.64
C MET A 145 9.57 9.27 5.21
N ILE A 146 10.68 9.14 4.47
CA ILE A 146 11.98 9.70 4.89
C ILE A 146 11.93 11.23 4.96
N GLN A 147 11.26 11.87 4.01
CA GLN A 147 11.16 13.33 4.00
C GLN A 147 10.29 13.87 5.12
N LYS A 148 9.14 13.23 5.38
CA LYS A 148 8.27 13.55 6.51
C LYS A 148 8.89 13.15 7.86
N ASP A 149 9.92 12.30 7.83
CA ASP A 149 10.60 11.76 9.00
C ASP A 149 9.67 10.88 9.86
N ASP A 150 8.62 10.33 9.24
CA ASP A 150 7.55 9.58 9.90
C ASP A 150 7.54 8.12 9.45
N LEU A 151 7.63 7.20 10.41
CA LEU A 151 7.55 5.77 10.13
C LEU A 151 6.08 5.32 10.08
N VAL A 152 5.59 5.09 8.86
CA VAL A 152 4.24 4.56 8.60
C VAL A 152 4.35 3.15 8.02
N TRP A 153 3.53 2.22 8.52
CA TRP A 153 3.46 0.89 7.94
C TRP A 153 2.97 0.92 6.48
N LEU A 154 3.76 0.35 5.57
CA LEU A 154 3.41 0.20 4.16
C LEU A 154 3.01 -1.24 3.88
N SER A 155 1.72 -1.45 3.58
CA SER A 155 1.21 -2.77 3.21
C SER A 155 1.99 -3.34 2.01
N PRO A 156 2.40 -4.63 2.05
CA PRO A 156 3.05 -5.30 0.92
C PRO A 156 2.25 -5.21 -0.39
N GLU A 157 0.93 -5.09 -0.30
CA GLU A 157 0.03 -4.91 -1.45
C GLU A 157 0.33 -3.63 -2.26
N LYS A 158 0.93 -2.61 -1.64
CA LYS A 158 1.27 -1.33 -2.32
C LYS A 158 2.50 -1.45 -3.23
N PHE A 159 3.22 -2.56 -3.16
CA PHE A 159 4.46 -2.78 -3.90
C PHE A 159 4.18 -3.61 -5.15
N GLY A 160 3.77 -2.93 -6.23
CA GLY A 160 3.57 -3.55 -7.55
C GLY A 160 4.87 -3.73 -8.34
N THR A 161 4.77 -4.43 -9.46
CA THR A 161 5.87 -4.61 -10.41
C THR A 161 5.94 -3.46 -11.40
N ARG A 162 7.12 -3.21 -11.98
CA ARG A 162 7.34 -2.19 -13.00
C ARG A 162 6.45 -2.39 -14.22
N ARG A 163 6.25 -3.65 -14.64
CA ARG A 163 5.33 -4.01 -15.72
C ARG A 163 3.89 -3.61 -15.40
N SER A 164 3.43 -3.83 -14.16
CA SER A 164 2.08 -3.45 -13.72
C SER A 164 1.90 -1.92 -13.69
N GLU A 165 2.93 -1.19 -13.30
CA GLU A 165 2.94 0.28 -13.29
C GLU A 165 2.83 0.86 -14.71
N ILE A 166 3.62 0.32 -15.66
CA ILE A 166 3.60 0.77 -17.07
C ILE A 166 2.27 0.41 -17.75
N SER A 167 1.70 -0.75 -17.39
CA SER A 167 0.42 -1.23 -17.95
C SER A 167 -0.80 -0.59 -17.30
N ALA A 168 -0.63 0.06 -16.15
CA ALA A 168 -1.72 0.74 -15.47
C ALA A 168 -2.21 1.91 -16.31
N LYS A 169 -3.50 1.88 -16.69
CA LYS A 169 -4.14 3.03 -17.34
C LYS A 169 -4.14 4.19 -16.35
N LYS A 170 -3.52 5.32 -16.73
CA LYS A 170 -3.62 6.58 -15.97
C LYS A 170 -5.10 6.90 -15.73
N GLN A 171 -5.54 6.90 -14.47
CA GLN A 171 -6.90 7.31 -14.14
C GLN A 171 -7.06 8.82 -14.35
N GLY A 172 -8.25 9.23 -14.78
CA GLY A 172 -8.56 10.61 -15.13
C GLY A 172 -8.42 11.59 -13.97
N ARG A 173 -8.24 12.87 -14.30
CA ARG A 173 -8.22 13.98 -13.35
C ARG A 173 -9.62 14.19 -12.76
N GLU A 174 -9.74 14.24 -11.45
CA GLU A 174 -11.01 14.53 -10.78
C GLU A 174 -11.05 16.02 -10.41
N LEU A 175 -12.11 16.70 -10.85
CA LEU A 175 -12.35 18.10 -10.51
C LEU A 175 -13.11 18.12 -9.18
N ILE A 176 -12.44 18.55 -8.11
CA ILE A 176 -13.07 18.81 -6.83
C ILE A 176 -13.44 20.29 -6.81
N ILE A 177 -14.73 20.61 -6.76
CA ILE A 177 -15.21 21.99 -6.64
C ILE A 177 -15.51 22.22 -5.16
N ASP A 178 -14.59 22.87 -4.46
CA ASP A 178 -14.83 23.36 -3.10
C ASP A 178 -15.47 24.75 -3.19
N GLY A 179 -16.27 25.15 -2.19
CA GLY A 179 -17.10 26.37 -2.20
C GLY A 179 -16.36 27.70 -2.43
N SER A 180 -15.04 27.69 -2.56
CA SER A 180 -14.20 28.85 -2.88
C SER A 180 -13.26 28.64 -4.09
N GLY A 181 -13.34 27.51 -4.82
CA GLY A 181 -12.50 27.27 -5.99
C GLY A 181 -12.59 25.86 -6.60
N ILE A 182 -12.21 25.74 -7.88
CA ILE A 182 -12.10 24.46 -8.58
C ILE A 182 -10.67 23.94 -8.41
N ALA A 183 -10.50 22.85 -7.66
CA ALA A 183 -9.23 22.15 -7.49
C ALA A 183 -9.22 20.88 -8.34
N VAL A 184 -8.33 20.83 -9.34
CA VAL A 184 -8.07 19.59 -10.09
C VAL A 184 -7.10 18.74 -9.28
N LYS A 185 -7.58 17.66 -8.66
CA LYS A 185 -6.72 16.72 -7.94
C LYS A 185 -6.53 15.46 -8.79
N GLU A 186 -5.29 15.16 -9.13
CA GLU A 186 -4.95 13.89 -9.75
C GLU A 186 -5.14 12.77 -8.72
N LYS A 187 -6.03 11.82 -9.02
CA LYS A 187 -6.25 10.67 -8.15
C LYS A 187 -5.01 9.79 -8.21
N GLN A 188 -4.30 9.69 -7.09
CA GLN A 188 -3.13 8.81 -7.00
C GLN A 188 -3.55 7.37 -7.29
N THR A 189 -2.91 6.78 -8.29
CA THR A 189 -3.16 5.40 -8.67
C THR A 189 -2.34 4.51 -7.75
N THR A 190 -2.95 4.00 -6.68
CA THR A 190 -2.29 2.99 -5.85
C THR A 190 -2.23 1.69 -6.65
N THR A 191 -1.03 1.30 -7.07
CA THR A 191 -0.81 -0.05 -7.59
C THR A 191 -1.05 -1.04 -6.46
N VAL A 192 -1.98 -1.98 -6.67
CA VAL A 192 -2.30 -3.03 -5.71
C VAL A 192 -1.83 -4.34 -6.32
N CYS A 193 -0.84 -4.97 -5.69
CA CYS A 193 -0.36 -6.30 -6.05
C CYS A 193 -1.23 -7.37 -5.36
N SER A 194 -1.47 -8.48 -6.05
CA SER A 194 -2.17 -9.62 -5.47
C SER A 194 -1.21 -10.43 -4.61
N LEU A 195 -1.55 -10.64 -3.34
CA LEU A 195 -0.81 -11.55 -2.45
C LEU A 195 -1.41 -12.98 -2.43
N ALA A 196 -2.27 -13.31 -3.41
CA ALA A 196 -3.11 -14.49 -3.37
C ALA A 196 -2.41 -15.80 -3.80
N THR A 197 -1.23 -15.74 -4.41
CA THR A 197 -0.51 -16.91 -4.93
C THR A 197 0.86 -17.08 -4.29
N GLU A 198 1.23 -18.33 -3.97
CA GLU A 198 2.40 -18.65 -3.14
C GLU A 198 3.75 -18.18 -3.72
N LEU A 199 3.91 -18.08 -5.04
CA LEU A 199 5.15 -17.62 -5.69
C LEU A 199 5.59 -16.23 -5.19
N ASP A 200 4.64 -15.38 -4.83
CA ASP A 200 4.86 -13.99 -4.38
C ASP A 200 5.37 -13.90 -2.93
N ILE A 201 5.39 -15.01 -2.20
CA ILE A 201 5.87 -15.12 -0.81
C ILE A 201 7.09 -16.07 -0.75
N VAL A 202 7.34 -16.90 -1.78
CA VAL A 202 8.37 -17.97 -1.80
C VAL A 202 9.78 -17.49 -1.41
N MET A 203 10.16 -16.25 -1.72
CA MET A 203 11.50 -15.73 -1.39
C MET A 203 11.64 -15.30 0.08
N ALA A 204 10.54 -14.94 0.74
CA ALA A 204 10.49 -14.72 2.19
C ALA A 204 10.28 -16.03 2.98
N LEU A 205 9.69 -17.05 2.34
CA LEU A 205 9.27 -18.32 2.94
C LEU A 205 10.38 -19.39 3.11
N ARG A 206 11.66 -19.15 2.84
CA ARG A 206 12.68 -20.21 3.05
C ARG A 206 12.75 -20.75 4.49
N ARG A 207 12.40 -19.93 5.50
CA ARG A 207 12.22 -20.38 6.91
C ARG A 207 10.83 -20.93 7.21
N LEU A 208 9.83 -20.57 6.41
CA LEU A 208 8.44 -21.06 6.52
C LEU A 208 8.22 -22.39 5.79
N GLN A 209 9.23 -22.84 5.05
CA GLN A 209 9.31 -24.16 4.44
C GLN A 209 9.75 -25.26 5.42
N GLU A 210 10.20 -24.90 6.63
CA GLU A 210 10.43 -25.88 7.69
C GLU A 210 9.09 -26.55 8.06
N PRO A 211 9.04 -27.90 8.16
CA PRO A 211 7.80 -28.59 8.50
C PRO A 211 7.35 -28.18 9.91
N PRO A 212 6.07 -27.81 10.10
CA PRO A 212 5.60 -27.42 11.41
C PRO A 212 5.67 -28.62 12.38
N PRO A 213 5.83 -28.38 13.69
CA PRO A 213 5.71 -29.42 14.70
C PRO A 213 4.37 -30.18 14.57
N PRO A 214 4.32 -31.47 14.91
CA PRO A 214 3.09 -32.25 14.82
C PRO A 214 1.98 -31.62 15.68
N GLY A 215 0.79 -31.49 15.11
CA GLY A 215 -0.36 -30.82 15.76
C GLY A 215 -0.49 -29.32 15.51
N TYR A 216 0.48 -28.70 14.82
CA TYR A 216 0.47 -27.26 14.50
C TYR A 216 0.43 -26.98 12.99
N SER A 217 -0.25 -25.90 12.61
CA SER A 217 -0.31 -25.40 11.25
C SER A 217 0.93 -24.58 10.93
N LYS A 218 1.28 -24.51 9.64
CA LYS A 218 2.25 -23.52 9.15
C LYS A 218 1.75 -22.11 9.45
N VAL A 219 2.69 -21.18 9.61
CA VAL A 219 2.38 -19.76 9.78
C VAL A 219 1.75 -19.25 8.49
N SER A 220 0.59 -18.63 8.61
CA SER A 220 -0.15 -18.08 7.47
C SER A 220 0.39 -16.72 7.00
N LEU A 221 0.09 -16.33 5.77
CA LEU A 221 0.37 -14.97 5.27
C LEU A 221 -0.24 -13.89 6.18
N GLN A 222 -1.44 -14.13 6.73
CA GLN A 222 -2.08 -13.18 7.64
C GLN A 222 -1.30 -13.01 8.95
N GLN A 223 -0.70 -14.08 9.47
CA GLN A 223 0.19 -14.01 10.62
C GLN A 223 1.45 -13.21 10.30
N LEU A 224 2.02 -13.40 9.11
CA LEU A 224 3.18 -12.65 8.65
C LEU A 224 2.88 -11.15 8.52
N ILE A 225 1.75 -10.78 7.92
CA ILE A 225 1.33 -9.36 7.80
C ILE A 225 1.10 -8.73 9.17
N ARG A 226 0.53 -9.48 10.13
CA ARG A 226 0.36 -9.00 11.52
C ARG A 226 1.70 -8.80 12.21
N ALA A 227 2.63 -9.74 12.06
CA ALA A 227 3.98 -9.63 12.60
C ALA A 227 4.72 -8.42 12.01
N ASP A 228 4.66 -8.23 10.70
CA ASP A 228 5.26 -7.09 10.01
C ASP A 228 4.69 -5.75 10.50
N ARG A 229 3.37 -5.65 10.65
CA ARG A 229 2.75 -4.46 11.24
C ARG A 229 3.20 -4.20 12.67
N ALA A 230 3.35 -5.26 13.49
CA ALA A 230 3.87 -5.14 14.85
C ALA A 230 5.34 -4.66 14.86
N VAL A 231 6.18 -5.12 13.91
CA VAL A 231 7.56 -4.62 13.73
C VAL A 231 7.56 -3.12 13.48
N PHE A 232 6.73 -2.62 12.55
CA PHE A 232 6.67 -1.19 12.24
C PHE A 232 6.19 -0.35 13.41
N LEU A 233 5.16 -0.81 14.13
CA LEU A 233 4.68 -0.13 15.33
C LEU A 233 5.79 -0.05 16.39
N ARG A 234 6.44 -1.18 16.69
CA ARG A 234 7.51 -1.22 17.68
C ARG A 234 8.72 -0.36 17.26
N ALA A 235 9.05 -0.38 15.98
CA ALA A 235 10.10 0.47 15.43
C ALA A 235 9.77 1.98 15.58
N SER A 236 8.51 2.37 15.40
CA SER A 236 8.06 3.76 15.55
C SER A 236 8.08 4.23 17.00
N GLU A 237 7.95 3.33 17.98
CA GLU A 237 8.10 3.65 19.41
C GLU A 237 9.56 3.85 19.81
N LEU A 238 10.47 3.07 19.22
CA LEU A 238 11.89 3.08 19.56
C LEU A 238 12.69 4.14 18.78
N THR A 239 12.16 4.60 17.64
CA THR A 239 12.83 5.56 16.76
C THR A 239 11.96 6.78 16.53
N THR A 240 12.50 7.95 16.80
CA THR A 240 11.83 9.24 16.58
C THR A 240 12.24 9.91 15.26
N THR A 241 13.27 9.40 14.57
CA THR A 241 13.74 9.95 13.29
C THR A 241 14.30 8.86 12.39
N LEU A 242 13.99 8.96 11.10
CA LEU A 242 14.52 8.12 10.03
C LEU A 242 15.81 8.67 9.43
N LYS A 243 16.20 9.89 9.79
CA LYS A 243 17.42 10.54 9.29
C LYS A 243 18.66 9.89 9.88
N ARG A 244 19.74 9.89 9.09
CA ARG A 244 21.04 9.38 9.55
C ARG A 244 21.51 10.19 10.76
N SER A 245 22.02 9.48 11.76
CA SER A 245 22.72 10.11 12.89
C SER A 245 23.98 10.84 12.42
N ALA A 246 24.52 11.74 13.24
CA ALA A 246 25.76 12.47 12.95
C ALA A 246 26.94 11.56 12.58
N GLY A 247 26.96 10.33 13.12
CA GLY A 247 27.94 9.29 12.78
C GLY A 247 27.66 8.52 11.48
N GLY A 248 26.65 8.91 10.70
CA GLY A 248 26.27 8.26 9.43
C GLY A 248 25.47 6.97 9.57
N GLN A 249 25.23 6.50 10.79
CA GLN A 249 24.44 5.30 11.08
C GLN A 249 22.95 5.53 10.85
N LEU A 250 22.27 4.49 10.36
CA LEU A 250 20.83 4.46 10.16
C LEU A 250 20.14 4.04 11.46
N PRO A 251 19.23 4.85 12.02
CA PRO A 251 18.57 4.53 13.29
C PRO A 251 17.87 3.17 13.30
N LEU A 252 17.17 2.83 12.21
CA LEU A 252 16.46 1.55 12.09
C LEU A 252 17.39 0.33 12.10
N ASP A 253 18.61 0.45 11.59
CA ASP A 253 19.57 -0.67 11.59
C ASP A 253 20.03 -0.99 13.01
N SER A 254 20.16 0.02 13.87
CA SER A 254 20.60 -0.14 15.26
C SER A 254 19.59 -0.90 16.13
N ILE A 255 18.29 -0.71 15.87
CA ILE A 255 17.21 -1.33 16.65
C ILE A 255 16.66 -2.62 16.03
N ARG A 256 17.08 -2.96 14.81
CA ARG A 256 16.57 -4.10 14.03
C ARG A 256 16.63 -5.42 14.81
N SER A 257 17.78 -5.74 15.42
CA SER A 257 17.95 -6.98 16.18
C SER A 257 17.02 -7.03 17.39
N THR A 258 16.89 -5.91 18.11
CA THR A 258 16.01 -5.77 19.27
C THR A 258 14.54 -5.99 18.91
N ILE A 259 14.06 -5.38 17.82
CA ILE A 259 12.66 -5.53 17.39
C ILE A 259 12.36 -6.97 16.97
N LEU A 260 13.28 -7.62 16.24
CA LEU A 260 13.07 -8.99 15.76
C LEU A 260 13.03 -10.02 16.90
N LEU A 261 13.64 -9.69 18.05
CA LEU A 261 13.61 -10.49 19.28
C LEU A 261 12.46 -10.09 20.22
N ASP A 262 11.72 -9.02 19.90
CA ASP A 262 10.65 -8.53 20.77
C ASP A 262 9.50 -9.56 20.84
N PRO A 263 9.07 -9.97 22.05
CA PRO A 263 7.99 -10.93 22.20
C PRO A 263 6.68 -10.50 21.53
N SER A 264 6.41 -9.20 21.46
CA SER A 264 5.21 -8.65 20.82
C SER A 264 5.16 -8.93 19.30
N VAL A 265 6.33 -9.05 18.67
CA VAL A 265 6.47 -9.42 17.26
C VAL A 265 6.51 -10.94 17.12
N ALA A 266 7.35 -11.61 17.91
CA ALA A 266 7.59 -13.05 17.81
C ALA A 266 6.31 -13.87 18.06
N TYR A 267 5.42 -13.40 18.94
CA TYR A 267 4.14 -14.05 19.23
C TYR A 267 3.26 -14.24 17.98
N HIS A 268 3.29 -13.29 17.04
CA HIS A 268 2.50 -13.39 15.82
C HIS A 268 2.98 -14.49 14.87
N LEU A 269 4.25 -14.90 14.98
CA LEU A 269 4.88 -15.93 14.15
C LEU A 269 4.84 -17.33 14.77
N LEU A 270 4.22 -17.49 15.94
CA LEU A 270 4.06 -18.81 16.54
C LEU A 270 3.11 -19.69 15.70
N PRO A 271 3.45 -20.96 15.44
CA PRO A 271 2.55 -21.92 14.83
C PRO A 271 1.25 -22.03 15.65
N LEU A 272 0.11 -21.98 14.97
CA LEU A 272 -1.19 -22.16 15.61
C LEU A 272 -1.56 -23.64 15.60
N PRO A 273 -2.31 -24.16 16.58
CA PRO A 273 -2.79 -25.54 16.51
C PRO A 273 -3.60 -25.72 15.23
N LEU A 274 -3.49 -26.89 14.57
CA LEU A 274 -4.47 -27.21 13.54
C LEU A 274 -5.84 -27.11 14.21
N SER A 275 -6.77 -26.40 13.58
CA SER A 275 -8.14 -26.40 14.04
C SER A 275 -8.61 -27.85 14.03
N SER A 276 -8.61 -28.51 15.20
CA SER A 276 -9.52 -29.61 15.40
C SER A 276 -10.89 -29.01 15.15
N SER A 277 -11.62 -29.52 14.16
CA SER A 277 -13.06 -29.42 14.14
C SER A 277 -13.59 -30.18 15.37
N SER A 278 -13.31 -29.67 16.57
CA SER A 278 -13.93 -30.10 17.79
C SER A 278 -15.28 -29.41 17.80
N SER A 279 -16.29 -30.16 17.38
CA SER A 279 -17.55 -30.20 18.12
C SER A 279 -17.23 -30.04 19.60
N ALA A 280 -17.38 -28.82 20.11
CA ALA A 280 -17.25 -28.53 21.52
C ALA A 280 -18.48 -29.16 22.19
N GLU A 281 -18.35 -30.45 22.53
CA GLU A 281 -19.11 -31.04 23.62
C GLU A 281 -18.68 -30.30 24.88
N SER A 282 -19.49 -29.33 25.26
CA SER A 282 -19.39 -28.65 26.54
C SER A 282 -19.46 -29.69 27.65
N ALA A 283 -18.33 -29.86 28.34
CA ALA A 283 -18.23 -30.62 29.56
C ALA A 283 -19.29 -30.14 30.56
N LYS A 284 -20.03 -31.11 31.10
CA LYS A 284 -21.02 -30.91 32.17
C LYS A 284 -20.33 -30.41 33.43
N GLU A 285 -20.75 -29.26 33.92
CA GLU A 285 -20.55 -28.82 35.29
C GLU A 285 -21.91 -28.62 35.98
N GLY A 286 -22.02 -29.11 37.20
CA GLY A 286 -23.25 -29.62 37.80
C GLY A 286 -24.31 -28.58 38.20
N LYS A 287 -25.57 -29.01 38.11
CA LYS A 287 -26.67 -28.49 38.94
C LYS A 287 -27.54 -29.65 39.45
N ARG A 288 -27.77 -29.61 40.76
CA ARG A 288 -28.60 -30.51 41.59
C ARG A 288 -30.12 -30.25 41.37
N PRO A 289 -31.01 -31.11 41.91
CA PRO A 289 -32.15 -31.71 41.20
C PRO A 289 -33.52 -31.02 41.42
N GLY A 290 -34.50 -31.44 40.60
CA GLY A 290 -35.93 -31.14 40.68
C GLY A 290 -36.46 -30.73 39.30
N SER A 291 -37.57 -31.21 38.74
CA SER A 291 -38.63 -32.13 39.15
C SER A 291 -39.34 -32.61 37.86
N ASP A 292 -39.91 -33.81 37.93
CA ASP A 292 -40.89 -34.48 37.07
C ASP A 292 -41.49 -33.75 35.85
N ALA A 293 -41.47 -34.43 34.69
CA ALA A 293 -42.66 -34.99 34.03
C ALA A 293 -42.44 -35.22 32.52
N GLY A 294 -42.94 -36.36 32.02
CA GLY A 294 -43.52 -36.43 30.67
C GLY A 294 -42.66 -37.06 29.58
N ALA A 295 -42.85 -38.36 29.36
CA ALA A 295 -42.41 -39.12 28.20
C ALA A 295 -42.87 -38.52 26.86
N THR A 296 -42.10 -38.76 25.78
CA THR A 296 -42.59 -39.51 24.59
C THR A 296 -41.51 -39.70 23.50
N LEU A 297 -41.23 -40.98 23.25
CA LEU A 297 -41.14 -41.67 21.95
C LEU A 297 -40.17 -41.19 20.85
N ARG A 298 -39.19 -42.07 20.58
CA ARG A 298 -38.32 -42.12 19.41
C ARG A 298 -39.11 -42.48 18.15
N GLY A 299 -38.78 -41.81 17.03
CA GLY A 299 -39.12 -42.23 15.67
C GLY A 299 -37.86 -42.24 14.77
N PRO A 300 -37.81 -43.02 13.68
CA PRO A 300 -36.59 -43.66 13.21
C PRO A 300 -35.78 -42.86 12.17
N LYS A 301 -34.46 -43.13 12.16
CA LYS A 301 -33.47 -42.63 11.19
C LYS A 301 -33.75 -43.18 9.79
N ILE A 302 -33.91 -42.30 8.80
CA ILE A 302 -33.88 -42.65 7.38
C ILE A 302 -32.46 -42.42 6.87
N GLN A 303 -31.75 -43.51 6.58
CA GLN A 303 -30.52 -43.52 5.78
C GLN A 303 -30.89 -43.32 4.31
N LYS A 304 -30.29 -42.35 3.59
CA LYS A 304 -30.14 -42.44 2.12
C LYS A 304 -28.89 -41.75 1.57
N PHE A 305 -28.01 -42.61 1.07
CA PHE A 305 -27.24 -42.60 -0.18
C PHE A 305 -26.23 -41.50 -0.51
N ALA A 306 -25.00 -41.99 -0.68
CA ALA A 306 -23.90 -41.38 -1.41
C ALA A 306 -24.24 -41.15 -2.89
N LYS A 307 -23.73 -40.04 -3.46
CA LYS A 307 -23.43 -39.94 -4.89
C LYS A 307 -22.18 -39.06 -5.13
N LYS A 308 -21.34 -39.59 -6.01
CA LYS A 308 -20.02 -39.11 -6.47
C LYS A 308 -20.17 -38.18 -7.71
N PRO A 309 -19.09 -37.67 -8.33
CA PRO A 309 -18.88 -36.25 -8.63
C PRO A 309 -19.15 -35.84 -10.08
N GLY A 310 -19.16 -34.53 -10.37
CA GLY A 310 -18.94 -34.01 -11.72
C GLY A 310 -19.39 -32.56 -11.95
N GLY A 311 -18.49 -31.73 -12.47
CA GLY A 311 -18.83 -30.66 -13.43
C GLY A 311 -18.68 -29.20 -12.97
N PRO A 312 -18.15 -28.30 -13.82
CA PRO A 312 -17.55 -27.02 -13.44
C PRO A 312 -18.54 -25.84 -13.44
N GLY A 313 -18.36 -24.90 -12.51
CA GLY A 313 -19.15 -23.66 -12.45
C GLY A 313 -19.45 -23.20 -11.03
N ALA A 314 -18.41 -22.95 -10.23
CA ALA A 314 -18.57 -22.50 -8.86
C ALA A 314 -19.01 -21.02 -8.82
N VAL A 315 -20.31 -20.79 -8.82
CA VAL A 315 -20.91 -19.50 -8.44
C VAL A 315 -20.69 -19.30 -6.94
N LYS A 316 -20.02 -18.19 -6.57
CA LYS A 316 -19.81 -17.77 -5.17
C LYS A 316 -21.13 -17.75 -4.41
N LYS A 317 -21.32 -18.68 -3.46
CA LYS A 317 -22.44 -18.63 -2.51
C LYS A 317 -22.20 -17.49 -1.53
N THR A 318 -22.94 -16.40 -1.68
CA THR A 318 -23.10 -15.42 -0.61
C THR A 318 -24.01 -16.04 0.46
N ASN A 319 -23.53 -16.13 1.70
CA ASN A 319 -24.31 -16.64 2.83
C ASN A 319 -25.45 -15.67 3.13
N PHE A 320 -26.62 -15.94 2.54
CA PHE A 320 -27.85 -15.19 2.77
C PHE A 320 -28.61 -15.86 3.91
N SER A 321 -28.43 -15.36 5.14
CA SER A 321 -29.18 -15.81 6.30
C SER A 321 -30.61 -15.26 6.23
N VAL A 322 -31.56 -16.09 5.81
CA VAL A 322 -32.98 -15.75 5.83
C VAL A 322 -33.48 -15.68 7.28
N PRO A 323 -34.23 -14.63 7.69
CA PRO A 323 -34.85 -14.55 9.01
C PRO A 323 -35.74 -15.76 9.30
N LYS A 324 -35.71 -16.29 10.54
CA LYS A 324 -36.40 -17.54 10.94
C LYS A 324 -37.89 -17.58 10.57
N GLU A 325 -38.58 -16.43 10.63
CA GLU A 325 -40.01 -16.31 10.34
C GLU A 325 -40.37 -16.39 8.85
N LEU A 326 -39.38 -16.18 7.96
CA LEU A 326 -39.55 -16.25 6.52
C LEU A 326 -39.07 -17.59 5.93
N VAL A 327 -38.57 -18.51 6.76
CA VAL A 327 -38.14 -19.84 6.31
C VAL A 327 -39.37 -20.62 5.78
N GLY A 328 -39.31 -21.05 4.52
CA GLY A 328 -40.41 -21.76 3.85
C GLY A 328 -41.45 -20.87 3.17
N LYS A 329 -41.24 -19.54 3.16
CA LYS A 329 -42.08 -18.56 2.44
C LYS A 329 -41.44 -18.13 1.12
N LEU A 330 -42.22 -17.48 0.26
CA LEU A 330 -41.74 -16.99 -1.03
C LEU A 330 -40.79 -15.80 -0.82
N HIS A 331 -39.62 -15.80 -1.48
CA HIS A 331 -38.64 -14.71 -1.38
C HIS A 331 -38.53 -13.86 -2.65
N GLN A 332 -39.01 -14.40 -3.77
CA GLN A 332 -39.00 -13.76 -5.06
C GLN A 332 -40.29 -14.06 -5.78
N THR A 333 -40.80 -13.12 -6.55
CA THR A 333 -41.97 -13.34 -7.42
C THR A 333 -41.61 -14.30 -8.57
N PRO A 334 -42.59 -14.90 -9.25
CA PRO A 334 -42.35 -15.70 -10.47
C PRO A 334 -41.61 -14.94 -11.57
N LYS A 335 -41.66 -13.60 -11.55
CA LYS A 335 -40.95 -12.69 -12.46
C LYS A 335 -39.51 -12.38 -12.01
N GLY A 336 -39.01 -13.03 -10.95
CA GLY A 336 -37.63 -12.88 -10.46
C GLY A 336 -37.37 -11.62 -9.62
N HIS A 337 -38.41 -10.87 -9.22
CA HIS A 337 -38.21 -9.71 -8.35
C HIS A 337 -38.23 -10.09 -6.87
N ARG A 338 -37.23 -9.62 -6.10
CA ARG A 338 -37.14 -9.87 -4.66
C ARG A 338 -38.26 -9.18 -3.86
N LEU A 339 -38.80 -9.89 -2.88
CA LEU A 339 -39.76 -9.36 -1.93
C LEU A 339 -39.03 -8.65 -0.78
N CYS A 340 -39.60 -7.56 -0.28
CA CYS A 340 -39.08 -6.88 0.90
C CYS A 340 -39.36 -7.73 2.14
N TRP A 341 -38.31 -8.20 2.80
CA TRP A 341 -38.43 -9.00 4.02
C TRP A 341 -38.96 -8.20 5.20
N SER A 342 -38.50 -6.97 5.40
CA SER A 342 -38.98 -6.10 6.49
C SER A 342 -40.49 -5.86 6.39
N PHE A 343 -41.05 -5.79 5.18
CA PHE A 343 -42.50 -5.65 4.98
C PHE A 343 -43.30 -6.88 5.42
N ASN A 344 -42.70 -8.07 5.37
CA ASN A 344 -43.33 -9.34 5.75
C ASN A 344 -42.96 -9.80 7.18
N LEU A 345 -42.18 -9.00 7.92
CA LEU A 345 -41.80 -9.23 9.31
C LEU A 345 -42.63 -8.31 10.25
N PRO A 346 -42.69 -8.63 11.55
CA PRO A 346 -43.41 -7.83 12.55
C PRO A 346 -42.96 -6.37 12.64
N CYS A 347 -41.71 -6.07 12.28
CA CYS A 347 -41.20 -4.71 12.31
C CYS A 347 -41.81 -3.81 11.22
N GLY A 348 -42.46 -4.38 10.20
CA GLY A 348 -42.99 -3.66 9.04
C GLY A 348 -41.92 -2.94 8.21
N CYS A 349 -42.34 -2.33 7.10
CA CYS A 349 -41.49 -1.48 6.27
C CYS A 349 -42.29 -0.25 5.84
N ALA A 350 -41.84 0.95 6.24
CA ALA A 350 -42.50 2.22 5.92
C ALA A 350 -42.07 2.82 4.57
N ASP A 351 -41.01 2.27 3.95
CA ASP A 351 -40.34 2.87 2.79
C ASP A 351 -41.13 2.80 1.47
N ALA A 352 -42.25 2.07 1.44
CA ALA A 352 -43.17 2.03 0.30
C ALA A 352 -44.58 1.60 0.72
N LYS A 353 -45.59 2.00 -0.05
CA LYS A 353 -46.97 1.53 0.12
C LYS A 353 -47.10 0.04 -0.24
N PRO A 354 -48.09 -0.70 0.29
CA PRO A 354 -48.37 -2.07 -0.15
C PRO A 354 -48.58 -2.15 -1.67
N GLY A 355 -47.88 -3.08 -2.34
CA GLY A 355 -47.80 -3.16 -3.81
C GLY A 355 -46.68 -2.34 -4.45
N GLY A 356 -46.01 -1.46 -3.70
CA GLY A 356 -44.88 -0.65 -4.16
C GLY A 356 -43.54 -1.36 -4.06
N LYS A 357 -42.49 -0.70 -4.56
CA LYS A 357 -41.10 -1.17 -4.52
C LYS A 357 -40.26 -0.23 -3.67
N CYS A 358 -39.65 -0.76 -2.61
CA CYS A 358 -38.62 -0.04 -1.84
C CYS A 358 -37.21 -0.48 -2.27
N ALA A 359 -36.18 0.14 -1.68
CA ALA A 359 -34.79 -0.25 -1.93
C ALA A 359 -34.52 -1.73 -1.58
N ARG A 360 -35.25 -2.32 -0.61
CA ARG A 360 -35.07 -3.70 -0.15
C ARG A 360 -35.87 -4.72 -0.95
N GLY A 361 -36.95 -4.34 -1.63
CA GLY A 361 -37.74 -5.24 -2.48
C GLY A 361 -39.19 -4.77 -2.67
N LEU A 362 -40.01 -5.61 -3.29
CA LEU A 362 -41.45 -5.35 -3.45
C LEU A 362 -42.23 -5.64 -2.16
N HIS A 363 -43.20 -4.77 -1.87
CA HIS A 363 -44.11 -4.88 -0.73
C HIS A 363 -45.32 -5.74 -1.10
N LEU A 364 -45.08 -7.04 -1.27
CA LEU A 364 -46.13 -8.04 -1.51
C LEU A 364 -46.02 -9.16 -0.47
N CYS A 365 -47.14 -9.85 -0.24
CA CYS A 365 -47.23 -10.96 0.70
C CYS A 365 -46.29 -12.11 0.30
N ALA A 366 -45.50 -12.59 1.27
CA ALA A 366 -44.58 -13.70 1.09
C ALA A 366 -45.25 -15.10 1.17
N GLU A 367 -46.56 -15.18 1.42
CA GLU A 367 -47.26 -16.48 1.46
C GLU A 367 -47.23 -17.15 0.07
N PRO A 368 -46.86 -18.45 -0.02
CA PRO A 368 -46.88 -19.18 -1.28
C PRO A 368 -48.26 -19.10 -1.96
N GLY A 369 -48.30 -18.54 -3.17
CA GLY A 369 -49.54 -18.40 -3.95
C GLY A 369 -50.38 -17.14 -3.68
N CYS A 370 -49.99 -16.26 -2.76
CA CYS A 370 -50.75 -15.04 -2.48
C CYS A 370 -50.30 -13.85 -3.35
N LEU A 371 -49.09 -13.32 -3.13
CA LEU A 371 -48.51 -12.15 -3.83
C LEU A 371 -49.40 -10.90 -3.92
N LYS A 372 -50.40 -10.78 -3.04
CA LYS A 372 -51.29 -9.62 -2.95
C LYS A 372 -50.62 -8.46 -2.19
N PRO A 373 -51.10 -7.21 -2.36
CA PRO A 373 -50.52 -6.01 -1.74
C PRO A 373 -50.91 -5.89 -0.25
N HIS A 374 -50.54 -6.89 0.55
CA HIS A 374 -50.64 -6.90 2.01
C HIS A 374 -49.44 -7.65 2.60
N SER A 375 -49.14 -7.43 3.87
CA SER A 375 -48.02 -8.10 4.55
C SER A 375 -48.37 -9.55 4.91
N LEU A 376 -47.36 -10.39 5.16
CA LEU A 376 -47.56 -11.76 5.67
C LEU A 376 -48.39 -11.79 6.96
N GLN A 377 -48.28 -10.77 7.82
CA GLN A 377 -49.04 -10.70 9.07
C GLN A 377 -50.52 -10.41 8.88
N GLN A 378 -50.89 -9.83 7.73
CA GLN A 378 -52.27 -9.50 7.37
C GLN A 378 -52.84 -10.53 6.37
N HIS A 379 -52.18 -11.68 6.22
CA HIS A 379 -52.66 -12.77 5.39
C HIS A 379 -53.69 -13.60 6.16
N SER A 380 -54.96 -13.24 5.98
CA SER A 380 -56.12 -14.03 6.40
C SER A 380 -56.65 -14.88 5.25
#